data_AF-A0ABD7HLT0-F1
#
_entry.id   AF-A0ABD7HLT0-F1
#
_cell.length_a   1.000
_cell.length_b   1.000
_cell.length_c   1.000
_cell.angle_alpha   90.00
_cell.angle_beta   90.00
_cell.angle_gamma   90.00
#
_symmetry.space_group_name_H-M   'P 1'
#
loop_
_entity.id
_entity.type
_entity.pdbx_description
1 polymer ?
#
loop_
_entity_poly.entity_id
_entity_poly.type
_entity_poly.pdbx_seq_one_letter_code
_entity_poly.pdbx_strand_id
1 'polypeptide(L)'
;MTWTKLSDDYADHCWTLSDKAFRLHTEALCWSNRKLLDCVIDKGGPWTWAKYPEAAAELVAAGYWEDGGDHYRIIDHSEYQRSRTAVLKQRDANRANGQRGGRPPRQQTNSATNTAVTGTDSLTDSPTGSVTQPLTESVHETQSVSDSVGESKSKRDGTGYVLNSPELLEGGVSKSGTSLAAPDPSPLAFPATVNGEPESVGPYGPRCPEHLHVEHPPNCRGCQRARVDHESHQQARAEYAAAQRKKAAALVDACPRCHGSHWVHGEDGVPLNPAVRCDHQHTA
;
A
#
# COMPACT_ATOMS: atom_id res chain seq x y z
N MET A 1 13.48 -9.89 5.38
CA MET A 1 14.02 -9.11 4.24
C MET A 1 14.25 -7.68 4.71
N THR A 2 15.25 -6.99 4.19
CA THR A 2 15.40 -5.54 4.37
C THR A 2 14.54 -4.84 3.33
N TRP A 3 13.76 -3.86 3.78
CA TRP A 3 12.95 -2.99 2.95
C TRP A 3 13.61 -1.61 3.00
N THR A 4 13.64 -0.90 1.87
CA THR A 4 14.09 0.49 1.87
C THR A 4 13.06 1.35 2.57
N LYS A 5 13.49 2.16 3.53
CA LYS A 5 12.65 3.15 4.18
C LYS A 5 12.79 4.46 3.43
N LEU A 6 11.67 4.98 2.93
CA LEU A 6 11.56 6.30 2.33
C LEU A 6 10.56 7.09 3.19
N SER A 7 10.90 8.32 3.55
CA SER A 7 9.98 9.24 4.20
C SER A 7 8.98 9.80 3.19
N ASP A 8 7.94 10.44 3.70
CA ASP A 8 6.89 11.10 2.92
C ASP A 8 7.42 12.31 2.13
N ASP A 9 8.42 12.99 2.66
CA ASP A 9 9.13 14.10 2.01
C ASP A 9 10.15 13.65 0.93
N TYR A 10 10.38 12.35 0.73
CA TYR A 10 11.40 11.86 -0.21
C TYR A 10 11.23 12.40 -1.64
N ALA A 11 9.99 12.43 -2.13
CA ALA A 11 9.68 12.95 -3.46
C ALA A 11 9.90 14.46 -3.53
N ASP A 12 9.51 15.18 -2.48
CA ASP A 12 9.69 16.62 -2.36
C ASP A 12 11.16 17.00 -2.21
N HIS A 13 11.99 16.16 -1.59
CA HIS A 13 13.43 16.37 -1.57
C HIS A 13 14.05 16.14 -2.93
N CYS A 14 13.59 15.17 -3.72
CA CYS A 14 14.19 14.86 -5.02
C CYS A 14 13.66 15.68 -6.21
N TRP A 15 12.79 16.67 -5.99
CA TRP A 15 12.05 17.37 -7.05
C TRP A 15 12.92 18.10 -8.08
N THR A 16 14.16 18.45 -7.74
CA THR A 16 15.11 19.12 -8.66
C THR A 16 15.88 18.15 -9.55
N LEU A 17 15.81 16.84 -9.29
CA LEU A 17 16.53 15.83 -10.04
C LEU A 17 15.82 15.48 -11.35
N SER A 18 16.60 15.11 -12.36
CA SER A 18 16.06 14.48 -13.57
C SER A 18 15.41 13.13 -13.26
N ASP A 19 14.44 12.71 -14.07
CA ASP A 19 13.79 11.40 -13.94
C ASP A 19 14.79 10.23 -13.87
N LYS A 20 15.93 10.35 -14.59
CA LYS A 20 16.98 9.35 -14.59
C LYS A 20 17.72 9.33 -13.25
N ALA A 21 18.09 10.50 -12.72
CA ALA A 21 18.77 10.63 -11.43
C ALA A 21 17.88 10.19 -10.27
N PHE A 22 16.61 10.62 -10.26
CA PHE A 22 15.61 10.16 -9.28
C PHE A 22 15.47 8.64 -9.26
N ARG A 23 15.37 8.02 -10.44
CA ARG A 23 15.26 6.57 -10.57
C ARG A 23 16.53 5.85 -10.12
N LEU A 24 17.70 6.32 -10.54
CA LEU A 24 18.99 5.77 -10.12
C LEU A 24 19.14 5.85 -8.60
N HIS A 25 18.79 6.98 -7.98
CA HIS A 25 18.86 7.20 -6.54
C HIS A 25 18.01 6.18 -5.77
N THR A 26 16.76 5.99 -6.22
CA THR A 26 15.84 5.00 -5.65
C THR A 26 16.35 3.57 -5.81
N GLU A 27 16.82 3.21 -7.02
CA GLU A 27 17.38 1.89 -7.33
C GLU A 27 18.62 1.59 -6.47
N ALA A 28 19.48 2.60 -6.27
CA ALA A 28 20.70 2.50 -5.48
C ALA A 28 20.43 2.27 -3.99
N LEU A 29 19.46 2.97 -3.39
CA LEU A 29 19.01 2.72 -2.01
C LEU A 29 18.50 1.27 -1.85
N CYS A 30 17.68 0.81 -2.81
CA CYS A 30 17.17 -0.56 -2.81
C CYS A 30 18.27 -1.60 -2.96
N TRP A 31 19.22 -1.36 -3.85
CA TRP A 31 20.37 -2.24 -4.07
C TRP A 31 21.27 -2.32 -2.84
N SER A 32 21.64 -1.15 -2.28
CA SER A 32 22.42 -1.01 -1.06
C SER A 32 21.81 -1.82 0.09
N ASN A 33 20.51 -1.65 0.35
CA ASN A 33 19.80 -2.40 1.39
C ASN A 33 19.70 -3.90 1.12
N ARG A 34 19.55 -4.31 -0.15
CA ARG A 34 19.50 -5.72 -0.53
C ARG A 34 20.85 -6.40 -0.31
N LYS A 35 21.95 -5.68 -0.60
CA LYS A 35 23.33 -6.19 -0.52
C LYS A 35 24.04 -5.88 0.80
N LEU A 36 23.41 -5.07 1.67
CA LEU A 36 23.95 -4.59 2.93
C LEU A 36 25.27 -3.84 2.73
N LEU A 37 25.26 -2.87 1.83
CA LEU A 37 26.45 -2.08 1.46
C LEU A 37 26.60 -0.77 2.26
N ASP A 38 25.73 -0.51 3.23
CA ASP A 38 25.77 0.70 4.05
C ASP A 38 25.82 2.00 3.22
N CYS A 39 25.07 2.00 2.11
CA CYS A 39 25.00 3.12 1.16
C CYS A 39 26.31 3.45 0.46
N VAL A 40 27.26 2.51 0.40
CA VAL A 40 28.51 2.62 -0.34
C VAL A 40 28.46 1.76 -1.60
N ILE A 41 28.63 2.37 -2.78
CA ILE A 41 28.53 1.72 -4.08
C ILE A 41 29.89 1.78 -4.79
N ASP A 42 30.51 0.63 -4.96
CA ASP A 42 31.77 0.50 -5.70
C ASP A 42 31.58 0.86 -7.19
N LYS A 43 32.43 1.75 -7.72
CA LYS A 43 32.42 2.14 -9.14
C LYS A 43 32.94 1.03 -10.05
N GLY A 44 33.84 0.18 -9.56
CA GLY A 44 34.36 -0.98 -10.29
C GLY A 44 33.44 -2.20 -10.27
N GLY A 45 32.40 -2.16 -9.42
CA GLY A 45 31.43 -3.23 -9.28
C GLY A 45 30.49 -3.37 -10.49
N PRO A 46 29.67 -4.44 -10.54
CA PRO A 46 28.66 -4.58 -11.58
C PRO A 46 27.48 -3.63 -11.33
N TRP A 47 27.33 -2.62 -12.20
CA TRP A 47 26.17 -1.71 -12.24
C TRP A 47 24.98 -2.28 -13.03
N THR A 48 24.92 -3.61 -13.18
CA THR A 48 23.84 -4.28 -13.93
C THR A 48 22.45 -4.08 -13.33
N TRP A 49 22.39 -3.60 -12.08
CA TRP A 49 21.16 -3.24 -11.39
C TRP A 49 20.69 -1.80 -11.72
N ALA A 50 21.58 -0.94 -12.20
CA ALA A 50 21.29 0.46 -12.48
C ALA A 50 20.90 0.63 -13.94
N LYS A 51 19.70 1.18 -14.20
CA LYS A 51 19.27 1.42 -15.58
C LYS A 51 20.02 2.58 -16.25
N TYR A 52 20.38 3.61 -15.48
CA TYR A 52 21.00 4.84 -15.97
C TYR A 52 22.23 5.20 -15.12
N PRO A 53 23.32 4.42 -15.18
CA PRO A 53 24.51 4.65 -14.37
C PRO A 53 25.15 6.03 -14.60
N GLU A 54 24.96 6.62 -15.79
CA GLU A 54 25.48 7.94 -16.14
C GLU A 54 24.89 9.08 -15.29
N ALA A 55 23.69 8.88 -14.72
CA ALA A 55 23.03 9.87 -13.88
C ALA A 55 23.69 10.05 -12.50
N ALA A 56 24.68 9.23 -12.14
CA ALA A 56 25.43 9.37 -10.89
C ALA A 56 26.16 10.72 -10.81
N ALA A 57 26.63 11.27 -11.93
CA ALA A 57 27.30 12.57 -11.97
C ALA A 57 26.37 13.71 -11.53
N GLU A 58 25.08 13.63 -11.89
CA GLU A 58 24.06 14.59 -11.46
C GLU A 58 23.79 14.48 -9.96
N LEU A 59 23.66 13.26 -9.43
CA LEU A 59 23.44 13.02 -8.00
C LEU A 59 24.60 13.53 -7.14
N VAL A 60 25.84 13.41 -7.63
CA VAL A 60 27.02 13.99 -6.98
C VAL A 60 27.00 15.51 -7.05
N ALA A 61 26.71 16.08 -8.22
CA ALA A 61 26.64 17.53 -8.39
C ALA A 61 25.55 18.19 -7.53
N ALA A 62 24.43 17.50 -7.33
CA ALA A 62 23.31 17.95 -6.50
C ALA A 62 23.51 17.67 -5.00
N GLY A 63 24.60 16.98 -4.59
CA GLY A 63 24.91 16.71 -3.18
C GLY A 63 24.15 15.54 -2.55
N TYR A 64 23.41 14.75 -3.33
CA TYR A 64 22.71 13.56 -2.84
C TYR A 64 23.72 12.43 -2.59
N TRP A 65 24.73 12.36 -3.46
CA TRP A 65 25.82 11.40 -3.39
C TRP A 65 27.14 12.13 -3.18
N GLU A 66 28.07 11.46 -2.50
CA GLU A 66 29.46 11.88 -2.36
C GLU A 66 30.34 10.98 -3.22
N ASP A 67 31.27 11.57 -3.97
CA ASP A 67 32.26 10.84 -4.73
C ASP A 67 33.51 10.59 -3.87
N GLY A 68 33.71 9.34 -3.44
CA GLY A 68 34.86 8.89 -2.66
C GLY A 68 36.07 8.45 -3.50
N GLY A 69 36.05 8.68 -4.82
CA GLY A 69 37.07 8.24 -5.75
C GLY A 69 36.74 6.87 -6.35
N ASP A 70 36.97 5.78 -5.61
CA ASP A 70 36.72 4.40 -6.02
C ASP A 70 35.27 3.94 -5.78
N HIS A 71 34.52 4.68 -4.96
CA HIS A 71 33.11 4.43 -4.66
C HIS A 71 32.28 5.71 -4.68
N TYR A 72 30.97 5.55 -4.79
CA TYR A 72 30.00 6.57 -4.42
C TYR A 72 29.42 6.25 -3.04
N ARG A 73 29.14 7.28 -2.26
CA ARG A 73 28.40 7.16 -1.00
C ARG A 73 27.09 7.91 -1.11
N ILE A 74 25.97 7.23 -0.91
CA ILE A 74 24.65 7.89 -0.85
C ILE A 74 24.59 8.63 0.49
N ILE A 75 24.46 9.95 0.45
CA ILE A 75 24.30 10.81 1.63
C ILE A 75 22.83 10.98 1.94
N ASP A 76 22.06 11.38 0.93
CA ASP A 76 20.62 11.61 1.07
C ASP A 76 19.87 10.33 1.48
N HIS A 77 18.98 10.46 2.45
CA HIS A 77 18.19 9.38 3.06
C HIS A 77 18.99 8.18 3.65
N SER A 78 20.32 8.28 3.76
CA SER A 78 21.16 7.20 4.31
C SER A 78 20.92 6.96 5.79
N GLU A 79 20.57 8.01 6.54
CA GLU A 79 20.29 7.96 7.99
C GLU A 79 19.08 7.10 8.35
N TYR A 80 18.10 7.01 7.44
CA TYR A 80 16.91 6.17 7.63
C TYR A 80 17.18 4.69 7.34
N GLN A 81 18.30 4.37 6.71
CA GLN A 81 18.64 3.00 6.34
C GLN A 81 19.28 2.26 7.51
N ARG A 82 18.96 0.97 7.63
CA ARG A 82 19.56 0.13 8.68
C ARG A 82 20.97 -0.27 8.28
N SER A 83 21.92 -0.09 9.19
CA SER A 83 23.28 -0.59 8.98
C SER A 83 23.34 -2.12 8.84
N ARG A 84 24.32 -2.61 8.08
CA ARG A 84 24.63 -4.03 7.90
C ARG A 84 24.73 -4.75 9.22
N THR A 85 25.46 -4.17 10.19
CA THR A 85 25.63 -4.73 11.53
C THR A 85 24.29 -4.89 12.25
N ALA A 86 23.41 -3.89 12.20
CA ALA A 86 22.09 -3.96 12.82
C ALA A 86 21.20 -5.02 12.16
N VAL A 87 21.26 -5.15 10.84
CA VAL A 87 20.50 -6.17 10.10
C VAL A 87 21.01 -7.58 10.40
N LEU A 88 22.33 -7.78 10.44
CA LEU A 88 22.92 -9.09 10.78
C LEU A 88 22.58 -9.48 12.23
N LYS A 89 22.74 -8.56 13.18
CA LYS A 89 22.34 -8.77 14.58
C LYS A 89 20.87 -9.18 14.71
N GLN A 90 19.96 -8.52 13.97
CA GLN A 90 18.55 -8.91 13.95
C GLN A 90 18.33 -10.30 13.35
N ARG A 91 19.02 -10.63 12.24
CA ARG A 91 18.91 -11.95 11.61
C ARG A 91 19.40 -13.06 12.54
N ASP A 92 20.47 -12.81 13.28
CA ASP A 92 21.02 -13.78 14.23
C ASP A 92 20.12 -13.94 15.45
N ALA A 93 19.57 -12.83 15.98
CA ALA A 93 18.57 -12.87 17.04
C ALA A 93 17.32 -13.66 16.60
N ASN A 94 16.79 -13.39 15.40
CA ASN A 94 15.65 -14.11 14.86
C ASN A 94 15.94 -15.60 14.65
N ARG A 95 17.16 -15.95 14.21
CA ARG A 95 17.61 -17.34 14.04
C ARG A 95 17.70 -18.06 15.38
N ALA A 96 18.30 -17.43 16.39
CA ALA A 96 18.40 -17.97 17.74
C ALA A 96 17.00 -18.17 18.36
N ASN A 97 16.09 -17.22 18.17
CA ASN A 97 14.70 -17.34 18.63
C ASN A 97 13.95 -18.45 17.89
N GLY A 98 14.18 -18.61 16.58
CA GLY A 98 13.61 -19.71 15.80
C GLY A 98 14.09 -21.08 16.27
N GLN A 99 15.37 -21.23 16.59
CA GLN A 99 15.95 -22.48 17.13
C GLN A 99 15.37 -22.87 18.49
N ARG A 100 14.99 -21.89 19.33
CA ARG A 100 14.33 -22.12 20.63
C ARG A 100 12.84 -22.47 20.53
N GLY A 101 12.31 -22.67 19.31
CA GLY A 101 10.90 -22.99 19.09
C GLY A 101 9.97 -21.77 19.04
N GLY A 102 10.50 -20.62 18.64
CA GLY A 102 9.87 -19.30 18.72
C GLY A 102 8.56 -19.14 17.94
N ARG A 103 7.46 -19.62 18.53
CA ARG A 103 6.27 -18.78 18.71
C ARG A 103 6.20 -18.49 20.20
N PRO A 104 6.40 -17.25 20.66
CA PRO A 104 6.08 -16.89 22.03
C PRO A 104 4.69 -17.45 22.32
N PRO A 105 4.48 -18.20 23.43
CA PRO A 105 3.16 -18.69 23.77
C PRO A 105 2.25 -17.48 23.71
N ARG A 106 1.24 -17.53 22.82
CA ARG A 106 0.25 -16.47 22.68
C ARG A 106 -0.31 -16.33 24.09
N GLN A 107 0.07 -15.28 24.81
CA GLN A 107 -0.56 -14.97 26.08
C GLN A 107 -2.04 -14.89 25.72
N GLN A 108 -2.80 -15.88 26.16
CA GLN A 108 -4.25 -15.80 26.15
C GLN A 108 -4.51 -14.64 27.10
N THR A 109 -4.63 -13.44 26.54
CA THR A 109 -5.30 -12.34 27.22
C THR A 109 -6.67 -12.91 27.51
N ASN A 110 -6.86 -13.36 28.74
CA ASN A 110 -8.15 -13.67 29.31
C ASN A 110 -8.92 -12.36 29.27
N SER A 111 -9.51 -12.05 28.11
CA SER A 111 -10.65 -11.15 27.98
C SER A 111 -11.82 -11.86 28.65
N ALA A 112 -11.72 -12.02 29.98
CA ALA A 112 -12.86 -12.12 30.86
C ALA A 112 -13.55 -10.76 30.77
N THR A 113 -14.36 -10.58 29.73
CA THR A 113 -15.31 -9.50 29.67
C THR A 113 -16.23 -9.68 30.85
N ASN A 114 -16.13 -8.72 31.76
CA ASN A 114 -17.02 -8.52 32.89
C ASN A 114 -18.47 -8.75 32.48
N THR A 115 -19.02 -9.78 33.11
CA THR A 115 -20.45 -9.94 33.35
C THR A 115 -21.01 -8.67 34.00
N ALA A 116 -22.15 -8.23 33.46
CA ALA A 116 -23.17 -7.37 34.07
C ALA A 116 -22.76 -5.93 34.42
N VAL A 117 -23.28 -4.95 33.67
CA VAL A 117 -24.18 -3.90 34.19
C VAL A 117 -24.96 -3.30 33.00
N THR A 118 -26.25 -3.62 32.89
CA THR A 118 -27.26 -2.68 32.36
C THR A 118 -28.46 -2.74 33.29
N GLY A 119 -28.34 -1.99 34.39
CA GLY A 119 -29.43 -1.52 35.21
C GLY A 119 -29.44 -0.01 35.13
N THR A 120 -30.55 0.52 34.63
CA THR A 120 -31.04 1.90 34.71
C THR A 120 -30.68 2.61 36.01
N ASP A 121 -30.18 3.85 35.94
CA ASP A 121 -30.97 5.02 36.33
C ASP A 121 -30.18 6.34 36.22
N SER A 122 -30.95 7.38 35.89
CA SER A 122 -30.63 8.80 36.01
C SER A 122 -29.87 9.14 37.30
N LEU A 123 -28.97 10.13 37.22
CA LEU A 123 -29.14 11.45 37.84
C LEU A 123 -27.88 12.33 37.66
N THR A 124 -28.16 13.61 37.43
CA THR A 124 -27.32 14.81 37.60
C THR A 124 -26.48 14.79 38.88
N ASP A 125 -25.22 15.25 38.85
CA ASP A 125 -24.84 16.62 39.23
C ASP A 125 -23.32 16.84 39.11
N SER A 126 -22.93 18.09 38.86
CA SER A 126 -21.54 18.57 38.96
C SER A 126 -21.20 18.80 40.45
N PRO A 127 -19.91 18.72 40.85
CA PRO A 127 -19.21 19.98 41.00
C PRO A 127 -17.69 19.96 40.72
N THR A 128 -17.26 21.16 40.36
CA THR A 128 -15.92 21.75 40.32
C THR A 128 -15.07 21.40 41.55
N GLY A 129 -13.84 20.97 41.31
CA GLY A 129 -12.82 20.76 42.35
C GLY A 129 -11.42 20.97 41.77
N SER A 130 -10.96 22.23 41.84
CA SER A 130 -9.62 22.66 41.48
C SER A 130 -8.61 22.14 42.51
N VAL A 131 -7.63 21.34 42.08
CA VAL A 131 -6.45 21.00 42.89
C VAL A 131 -5.20 21.24 42.06
N THR A 132 -4.56 22.36 42.35
CA THR A 132 -3.21 22.71 41.92
C THR A 132 -2.21 21.87 42.72
N GLN A 133 -1.35 21.10 42.05
CA GLN A 133 -0.13 20.57 42.64
C GLN A 133 1.10 21.01 41.85
N PRO A 134 2.23 21.27 42.54
CA PRO A 134 3.40 21.92 41.97
C PRO A 134 4.27 20.98 41.14
N LEU A 135 4.85 21.61 40.13
CA LEU A 135 5.82 21.13 39.16
C LEU A 135 7.10 20.62 39.86
N THR A 136 7.37 19.32 39.79
CA THR A 136 8.73 18.78 39.97
C THR A 136 9.27 18.36 38.62
N GLU A 137 10.15 19.20 38.10
CA GLU A 137 10.98 18.99 36.92
C GLU A 137 11.88 17.76 37.15
N SER A 138 11.59 16.69 36.42
CA SER A 138 12.42 15.50 36.32
C SER A 138 12.61 15.22 34.83
N VAL A 139 13.71 15.75 34.30
CA VAL A 139 14.18 15.47 32.94
C VAL A 139 14.67 14.02 32.90
N HIS A 140 13.79 13.11 32.51
CA HIS A 140 14.17 11.80 32.01
C HIS A 140 14.04 11.81 30.49
N GLU A 141 15.19 11.90 29.83
CA GLU A 141 15.35 11.66 28.40
C GLU A 141 15.01 10.20 28.10
N THR A 142 13.73 9.93 27.82
CA THR A 142 13.30 8.64 27.29
C THR A 142 13.56 8.63 25.80
N GLN A 143 14.67 7.99 25.39
CA GLN A 143 14.89 7.59 24.01
C GLN A 143 13.76 6.63 23.59
N SER A 144 12.78 7.20 22.88
CA SER A 144 11.66 6.47 22.28
C SER A 144 12.16 5.68 21.07
N VAL A 145 12.60 4.44 21.30
CA VAL A 145 12.88 3.48 20.22
C VAL A 145 11.57 2.78 19.85
N SER A 146 10.70 3.48 19.15
CA SER A 146 9.50 2.89 18.53
C SER A 146 9.88 2.24 17.19
N ASP A 147 10.61 1.12 17.26
CA ASP A 147 10.74 0.20 16.13
C ASP A 147 9.43 -0.58 16.00
N SER A 148 8.47 0.01 15.27
CA SER A 148 7.22 -0.65 14.89
C SER A 148 7.52 -1.81 13.93
N VAL A 149 7.65 -3.01 14.50
CA VAL A 149 7.82 -4.25 13.74
C VAL A 149 6.47 -4.69 13.17
N GLY A 150 6.12 -4.14 12.00
CA GLY A 150 5.05 -4.67 11.16
C GLY A 150 5.51 -5.94 10.44
N GLU A 151 5.39 -7.10 11.10
CA GLU A 151 5.59 -8.40 10.45
C GLU A 151 4.39 -8.77 9.56
N SER A 152 4.40 -8.29 8.32
CA SER A 152 3.52 -8.83 7.28
C SER A 152 4.01 -10.21 6.84
N LYS A 153 3.30 -11.25 7.26
CA LYS A 153 3.53 -12.64 6.87
C LYS A 153 3.08 -12.88 5.43
N SER A 154 3.97 -12.68 4.47
CA SER A 154 3.82 -13.32 3.15
C SER A 154 4.45 -14.71 3.21
N LYS A 155 3.64 -15.77 3.19
CA LYS A 155 4.11 -17.10 2.78
C LYS A 155 4.60 -16.97 1.34
N ARG A 156 5.88 -17.23 1.09
CA ARG A 156 6.47 -17.22 -0.24
C ARG A 156 6.61 -18.68 -0.67
N ASP A 157 5.77 -19.10 -1.61
CA ASP A 157 5.87 -20.41 -2.25
C ASP A 157 7.06 -20.40 -3.22
N GLY A 158 7.92 -21.41 -3.09
CA GLY A 158 9.19 -21.53 -3.78
C GLY A 158 9.07 -22.05 -5.21
N THR A 159 8.33 -21.34 -6.07
CA THR A 159 8.28 -21.65 -7.50
C THR A 159 9.18 -20.69 -8.26
N GLY A 160 10.45 -21.08 -8.39
CA GLY A 160 11.33 -20.48 -9.41
C GLY A 160 10.83 -20.88 -10.79
N TYR A 161 10.29 -19.92 -11.55
CA TYR A 161 10.09 -20.09 -12.98
C TYR A 161 10.64 -18.90 -13.77
N VAL A 162 11.39 -19.28 -14.78
CA VAL A 162 12.24 -18.49 -15.66
C VAL A 162 11.37 -17.92 -16.79
N LEU A 163 11.40 -16.60 -16.99
CA LEU A 163 10.81 -15.96 -18.16
C LEU A 163 11.75 -16.14 -19.36
N ASN A 164 11.33 -16.95 -20.32
CA ASN A 164 11.82 -16.92 -21.69
C ASN A 164 10.77 -16.23 -22.57
N SER A 165 11.12 -15.05 -23.09
CA SER A 165 10.63 -14.50 -24.36
C SER A 165 11.49 -15.10 -25.50
N PRO A 166 10.99 -15.27 -26.75
CA PRO A 166 10.78 -14.09 -27.61
C PRO A 166 9.75 -14.21 -28.78
N GLU A 167 9.66 -13.07 -29.49
CA GLU A 167 9.38 -12.85 -30.92
C GLU A 167 7.95 -12.73 -31.49
N LEU A 168 7.67 -11.48 -31.93
CA LEU A 168 7.24 -11.02 -33.26
C LEU A 168 6.21 -11.84 -34.05
N LEU A 169 5.12 -11.17 -34.45
CA LEU A 169 4.66 -11.17 -35.84
C LEU A 169 3.81 -9.93 -36.13
N GLU A 170 4.18 -9.25 -37.22
CA GLU A 170 3.49 -8.14 -37.87
C GLU A 170 2.25 -8.63 -38.65
N GLY A 171 1.31 -7.72 -38.92
CA GLY A 171 0.50 -7.78 -40.14
C GLY A 171 -1.01 -7.57 -40.02
N GLY A 172 -1.46 -6.34 -40.23
CA GLY A 172 -2.34 -6.05 -41.38
C GLY A 172 -3.87 -5.93 -41.20
N VAL A 173 -4.37 -4.85 -41.84
CA VAL A 173 -5.64 -4.69 -42.57
C VAL A 173 -6.79 -3.94 -41.88
N SER A 174 -6.95 -2.70 -42.34
CA SER A 174 -8.12 -1.83 -42.24
C SER A 174 -9.38 -2.41 -42.89
N LYS A 175 -10.57 -2.09 -42.33
CA LYS A 175 -11.80 -1.79 -43.09
C LYS A 175 -12.87 -1.07 -42.24
N SER A 176 -13.17 0.15 -42.69
CA SER A 176 -14.43 0.91 -42.68
C SER A 176 -15.65 0.41 -41.87
N GLY A 177 -16.05 1.22 -40.88
CA GLY A 177 -17.26 2.07 -40.91
C GLY A 177 -18.64 1.41 -40.86
N THR A 178 -19.34 1.53 -39.71
CA THR A 178 -20.82 1.65 -39.66
C THR A 178 -21.29 2.28 -38.33
N SER A 179 -22.10 3.35 -38.46
CA SER A 179 -23.19 3.85 -37.60
C SER A 179 -22.94 4.31 -36.14
N LEU A 180 -23.25 5.60 -35.93
CA LEU A 180 -23.35 6.29 -34.65
C LEU A 180 -24.66 5.92 -33.93
N ALA A 181 -24.57 5.04 -32.93
CA ALA A 181 -25.50 5.00 -31.81
C ALA A 181 -24.66 5.13 -30.53
N ALA A 182 -25.02 6.07 -29.66
CA ALA A 182 -24.31 6.31 -28.40
C ALA A 182 -24.33 5.02 -27.56
N PRO A 183 -23.17 4.45 -27.18
CA PRO A 183 -23.14 3.29 -26.31
C PRO A 183 -23.61 3.72 -24.92
N ASP A 184 -24.58 2.98 -24.39
CA ASP A 184 -24.93 2.97 -22.97
C ASP A 184 -23.63 2.81 -22.16
N PRO A 185 -23.35 3.63 -21.14
CA PRO A 185 -22.14 3.48 -20.34
C PRO A 185 -22.21 2.12 -19.64
N SER A 186 -21.47 1.17 -20.20
CA SER A 186 -21.24 -0.13 -19.58
C SER A 186 -20.80 0.10 -18.13
N PRO A 187 -21.36 -0.63 -17.15
CA PRO A 187 -20.92 -0.52 -15.76
C PRO A 187 -19.41 -0.74 -15.75
N LEU A 188 -18.68 0.29 -15.33
CA LEU A 188 -17.22 0.33 -15.31
C LEU A 188 -16.70 -1.00 -14.78
N ALA A 189 -16.03 -1.76 -15.66
CA ALA A 189 -15.31 -2.96 -15.27
C ALA A 189 -14.34 -2.55 -14.16
N PHE A 190 -14.55 -3.09 -12.96
CA PHE A 190 -13.69 -2.83 -11.82
C PHE A 190 -12.25 -3.12 -12.22
N PRO A 191 -11.28 -2.22 -11.94
CA PRO A 191 -9.90 -2.46 -12.28
C PRO A 191 -9.46 -3.75 -11.61
N ALA A 192 -9.04 -4.72 -12.43
CA ALA A 192 -8.39 -5.93 -11.96
C ALA A 192 -7.31 -5.52 -10.94
N THR A 193 -7.41 -6.04 -9.73
CA THR A 193 -6.44 -5.77 -8.66
C THR A 193 -5.04 -6.05 -9.18
N VAL A 194 -4.16 -5.04 -9.16
CA VAL A 194 -2.81 -5.03 -9.74
C VAL A 194 -1.88 -6.12 -9.17
N ASN A 195 -2.31 -6.84 -8.12
CA ASN A 195 -1.67 -8.05 -7.62
C ASN A 195 -2.54 -9.26 -7.94
N GLY A 196 -2.57 -9.67 -9.22
CA GLY A 196 -3.41 -10.74 -9.76
C GLY A 196 -3.12 -12.13 -9.22
N GLU A 197 -3.25 -12.36 -7.92
CA GLU A 197 -3.63 -13.68 -7.43
C GLU A 197 -5.09 -13.90 -7.85
N PRO A 198 -5.37 -14.81 -8.79
CA PRO A 198 -6.74 -15.16 -9.09
C PRO A 198 -7.35 -15.65 -7.79
N GLU A 199 -8.42 -15.00 -7.33
CA GLU A 199 -9.24 -15.58 -6.26
C GLU A 199 -9.54 -17.01 -6.70
N SER A 200 -9.06 -18.00 -5.93
CA SER A 200 -9.17 -19.42 -6.27
C SER A 200 -10.60 -19.90 -6.09
N VAL A 201 -11.55 -19.22 -6.72
CA VAL A 201 -12.94 -19.59 -6.80
C VAL A 201 -13.01 -20.58 -7.95
N GLY A 202 -12.87 -21.86 -7.63
CA GLY A 202 -13.12 -22.92 -8.59
C GLY A 202 -14.57 -22.88 -9.09
N PRO A 203 -14.94 -23.72 -10.07
CA PRO A 203 -16.30 -23.77 -10.62
C PRO A 203 -17.38 -24.08 -9.58
N TYR A 204 -16.99 -24.59 -8.41
CA TYR A 204 -17.88 -24.96 -7.30
C TYR A 204 -17.79 -24.00 -6.09
N GLY A 205 -17.28 -22.78 -6.28
CA GLY A 205 -17.20 -21.75 -5.25
C GLY A 205 -15.94 -21.83 -4.38
N PRO A 206 -15.89 -21.12 -3.23
CA PRO A 206 -14.72 -21.07 -2.36
C PRO A 206 -14.49 -22.42 -1.67
N ARG A 207 -13.38 -23.07 -2.03
CA ARG A 207 -12.94 -24.36 -1.48
C ARG A 207 -11.46 -24.29 -1.11
N CYS A 208 -11.00 -25.22 -0.27
CA CYS A 208 -9.56 -25.36 -0.03
C CYS A 208 -8.86 -26.00 -1.25
N PRO A 209 -7.54 -25.83 -1.40
CA PRO A 209 -6.81 -26.35 -2.57
C PRO A 209 -7.03 -27.84 -2.84
N GLU A 210 -7.13 -28.66 -1.80
CA GLU A 210 -7.37 -30.11 -1.90
C GLU A 210 -8.74 -30.48 -2.51
N HIS A 211 -9.73 -29.58 -2.42
CA HIS A 211 -11.10 -29.85 -2.83
C HIS A 211 -11.60 -28.92 -3.96
N LEU A 212 -10.70 -28.18 -4.61
CA LEU A 212 -11.05 -27.13 -5.57
C LEU A 212 -11.94 -27.64 -6.73
N HIS A 213 -11.71 -28.88 -7.18
CA HIS A 213 -12.41 -29.50 -8.32
C HIS A 213 -13.42 -30.58 -7.91
N VAL A 214 -13.71 -30.74 -6.62
CA VAL A 214 -14.70 -31.71 -6.14
C VAL A 214 -16.06 -31.01 -6.01
N GLU A 215 -17.05 -31.51 -6.73
CA GLU A 215 -18.41 -30.95 -6.74
C GLU A 215 -19.05 -31.01 -5.34
N HIS A 216 -18.92 -32.15 -4.66
CA HIS A 216 -19.45 -32.39 -3.32
C HIS A 216 -18.33 -32.73 -2.32
N PRO A 217 -17.56 -31.76 -1.82
CA PRO A 217 -16.48 -32.03 -0.90
C PRO A 217 -17.03 -32.48 0.47
N PRO A 218 -16.29 -33.35 1.19
CA PRO A 218 -16.65 -33.70 2.56
C PRO A 218 -16.62 -32.46 3.47
N ASN A 219 -17.20 -32.57 4.66
CA ASN A 219 -17.20 -31.50 5.66
C ASN A 219 -15.78 -31.26 6.22
N CYS A 220 -14.95 -30.56 5.44
CA CYS A 220 -13.55 -30.27 5.74
C CYS A 220 -13.43 -28.85 6.34
N ARG A 221 -12.66 -28.73 7.43
CA ARG A 221 -12.36 -27.43 8.08
C ARG A 221 -11.63 -26.46 7.15
N GLY A 222 -10.94 -26.94 6.12
CA GLY A 222 -10.32 -26.11 5.08
C GLY A 222 -11.37 -25.42 4.21
N CYS A 223 -12.34 -26.17 3.69
CA CYS A 223 -13.45 -25.62 2.90
C CYS A 223 -14.34 -24.67 3.72
N GLN A 224 -14.56 -24.95 5.01
CA GLN A 224 -15.30 -24.04 5.89
C GLN A 224 -14.59 -22.69 6.02
N ARG A 225 -13.27 -22.68 6.25
CA ARG A 225 -12.48 -21.43 6.31
C ARG A 225 -12.52 -20.66 5.00
N ALA A 226 -12.31 -21.35 3.87
CA ALA A 226 -12.39 -20.71 2.56
C ALA A 226 -13.75 -20.01 2.30
N ARG A 227 -14.86 -20.60 2.77
CA ARG A 227 -16.19 -19.96 2.69
C ARG A 227 -16.28 -18.68 3.51
N VAL A 228 -15.86 -18.73 4.78
CA VAL A 228 -15.86 -17.57 5.68
C VAL A 228 -14.96 -16.46 5.15
N ASP A 229 -13.76 -16.80 4.66
CA ASP A 229 -12.84 -15.85 4.08
C ASP A 229 -13.47 -15.18 2.84
N HIS A 230 -14.06 -15.96 1.94
CA HIS A 230 -14.75 -15.43 0.76
C HIS A 230 -15.94 -14.53 1.12
N GLU A 231 -16.76 -14.92 2.08
CA GLU A 231 -17.88 -14.10 2.58
C GLU A 231 -17.38 -12.78 3.17
N SER A 232 -16.30 -12.82 3.96
CA SER A 232 -15.68 -11.61 4.52
C SER A 232 -15.12 -10.68 3.44
N HIS A 233 -14.52 -11.23 2.37
CA HIS A 233 -14.05 -10.46 1.23
C HIS A 233 -15.21 -9.84 0.44
N GLN A 234 -16.30 -10.59 0.23
CA GLN A 234 -17.51 -10.06 -0.40
C GLN A 234 -18.11 -8.91 0.42
N GLN A 235 -18.19 -9.05 1.74
CA GLN A 235 -18.68 -8.00 2.62
C GLN A 235 -17.79 -6.74 2.55
N ALA A 236 -16.48 -6.89 2.65
CA ALA A 236 -15.54 -5.77 2.54
C ALA A 236 -15.65 -5.04 1.19
N ARG A 237 -15.81 -5.78 0.08
CA ARG A 237 -16.06 -5.19 -1.25
C ARG A 237 -17.39 -4.42 -1.30
N ALA A 238 -18.45 -4.98 -0.72
CA ALA A 238 -19.76 -4.33 -0.68
C ALA A 238 -19.74 -3.04 0.15
N GLU A 239 -19.08 -3.05 1.30
CA GLU A 239 -18.89 -1.87 2.16
C GLU A 239 -18.09 -0.78 1.45
N TYR A 240 -16.97 -1.14 0.79
CA TYR A 240 -16.18 -0.20 0.00
C TYR A 240 -17.00 0.41 -1.15
N ALA A 241 -17.75 -0.41 -1.89
CA ALA A 241 -18.62 0.07 -2.97
C ALA A 241 -19.74 0.99 -2.45
N ALA A 242 -20.32 0.69 -1.28
CA ALA A 242 -21.28 1.56 -0.62
C ALA A 242 -20.65 2.91 -0.21
N ALA A 243 -19.45 2.89 0.35
CA ALA A 243 -18.71 4.11 0.71
C ALA A 243 -18.39 4.95 -0.53
N GLN A 244 -17.99 4.34 -1.65
CA GLN A 244 -17.74 5.04 -2.92
C GLN A 244 -19.02 5.67 -3.49
N ARG A 245 -20.15 4.95 -3.48
CA ARG A 245 -21.44 5.53 -3.90
C ARG A 245 -21.85 6.71 -3.02
N LYS A 246 -21.65 6.63 -1.71
CA LYS A 246 -21.93 7.74 -0.77
C LYS A 246 -21.04 8.96 -1.07
N LYS A 247 -19.74 8.75 -1.33
CA LYS A 247 -18.83 9.83 -1.73
C LYS A 247 -19.24 10.48 -3.06
N ALA A 248 -19.61 9.67 -4.05
CA ALA A 248 -20.08 10.17 -5.34
C ALA A 248 -21.38 10.99 -5.20
N ALA A 249 -22.34 10.53 -4.39
CA ALA A 249 -23.55 11.29 -4.09
C ALA A 249 -23.24 12.63 -3.41
N ALA A 250 -22.33 12.63 -2.42
CA ALA A 250 -21.91 13.87 -1.76
C ALA A 250 -21.22 14.86 -2.71
N LEU A 251 -20.44 14.38 -3.69
CA LEU A 251 -19.83 15.23 -4.72
C LEU A 251 -20.87 15.85 -5.67
N VAL A 252 -21.94 15.12 -5.97
CA VAL A 252 -23.07 15.62 -6.78
C VAL A 252 -23.83 16.70 -6.01
N ASP A 253 -24.14 16.45 -4.74
CA ASP A 253 -24.87 17.39 -3.88
C ASP A 253 -24.07 18.68 -3.63
N ALA A 254 -22.74 18.59 -3.50
CA ALA A 254 -21.86 19.73 -3.27
C ALA A 254 -21.52 20.52 -4.56
N CYS A 255 -21.98 20.09 -5.74
CA CYS A 255 -21.54 20.69 -6.99
C CYS A 255 -22.23 22.04 -7.26
N PRO A 256 -21.49 23.16 -7.33
CA PRO A 256 -22.06 24.49 -7.53
C PRO A 256 -22.59 24.72 -8.95
N ARG A 257 -22.26 23.86 -9.91
CA ARG A 257 -22.68 24.00 -11.32
C ARG A 257 -24.02 23.33 -11.61
N CYS A 258 -24.33 22.24 -10.89
CA CYS A 258 -25.52 21.45 -11.14
C CYS A 258 -26.52 21.46 -9.99
N HIS A 259 -26.10 21.85 -8.78
CA HIS A 259 -26.95 21.85 -7.58
C HIS A 259 -27.70 20.51 -7.39
N GLY A 260 -27.01 19.39 -7.60
CA GLY A 260 -27.59 18.05 -7.50
C GLY A 260 -28.43 17.58 -8.70
N SER A 261 -28.68 18.41 -9.70
CA SER A 261 -29.53 18.06 -10.85
C SER A 261 -28.84 17.24 -11.94
N HIS A 262 -27.52 17.06 -11.86
CA HIS A 262 -26.65 16.48 -12.90
C HIS A 262 -26.57 17.25 -14.23
N TRP A 263 -27.22 18.41 -14.37
CA TRP A 263 -27.17 19.28 -15.55
C TRP A 263 -26.55 20.63 -15.18
N VAL A 264 -25.75 21.20 -16.08
CA VAL A 264 -25.16 22.53 -15.85
C VAL A 264 -26.23 23.61 -16.06
N HIS A 265 -26.39 24.48 -15.06
CA HIS A 265 -27.31 25.62 -15.12
C HIS A 265 -26.55 26.92 -15.45
N GLY A 266 -27.22 27.84 -16.13
CA GLY A 266 -26.78 29.22 -16.27
C GLY A 266 -26.97 30.02 -14.98
N GLU A 267 -26.57 31.30 -15.00
CA GLU A 267 -26.75 32.23 -13.86
C GLU A 267 -28.23 32.44 -13.48
N ASP A 268 -29.13 32.19 -14.43
CA ASP A 268 -30.59 32.26 -14.28
C ASP A 268 -31.19 31.00 -13.63
N GLY A 269 -30.37 29.99 -13.32
CA GLY A 269 -30.84 28.71 -12.78
C GLY A 269 -31.57 27.84 -13.81
N VAL A 270 -31.47 28.17 -15.10
CA VAL A 270 -32.03 27.37 -16.20
C VAL A 270 -30.92 26.49 -16.79
N PRO A 271 -31.19 25.22 -17.13
CA PRO A 271 -30.21 24.38 -17.82
C PRO A 271 -29.70 25.07 -19.10
N LEU A 272 -28.39 25.04 -19.33
CA LEU A 272 -27.79 25.57 -20.55
C LEU A 272 -28.40 24.91 -21.80
N ASN A 273 -28.50 25.65 -22.89
CA ASN A 273 -28.88 25.14 -24.21
C ASN A 273 -27.69 25.30 -25.18
N PRO A 274 -27.07 24.21 -25.67
CA PRO A 274 -27.46 22.81 -25.51
C PRO A 274 -27.26 22.28 -24.09
N ALA A 275 -28.11 21.33 -23.68
CA ALA A 275 -28.04 20.71 -22.36
C ALA A 275 -26.70 19.98 -22.17
N VAL A 276 -25.91 20.42 -21.19
CA VAL A 276 -24.60 19.83 -20.84
C VAL A 276 -24.73 19.09 -19.51
N ARG A 277 -24.36 17.80 -19.49
CA ARG A 277 -24.32 16.99 -18.27
C ARG A 277 -23.09 17.37 -17.44
N CYS A 278 -23.27 17.54 -16.14
CA CYS A 278 -22.16 17.83 -15.24
C CYS A 278 -21.33 16.55 -14.99
N ASP A 279 -20.00 16.64 -15.14
CA ASP A 279 -19.05 15.55 -14.94
C ASP A 279 -18.55 15.43 -13.48
N HIS A 280 -18.86 16.43 -12.64
CA HIS A 280 -18.44 16.54 -11.24
C HIS A 280 -16.90 16.42 -11.06
N GLN A 281 -16.10 16.74 -12.08
CA GLN A 281 -14.63 16.68 -11.99
C GLN A 281 -14.01 17.94 -11.36
N HIS A 282 -14.75 19.06 -11.33
CA HIS A 282 -14.26 20.37 -10.89
C HIS A 282 -14.68 20.77 -9.46
N THR A 283 -15.10 19.83 -8.62
CA THR A 283 -15.61 20.09 -7.25
C THR A 283 -14.60 19.81 -6.13
N ALA A 284 -13.33 19.54 -6.47
CA ALA A 284 -12.26 19.31 -5.51
C ALA A 284 -11.39 20.56 -5.31
#